data_AF-A0A7W3ISM1-F1
#
_entry.id   AF-A0A7W3ISM1-F1
#
_cell.length_a   1.000
_cell.length_b   1.000
_cell.length_c   1.000
_cell.angle_alpha   90.00
_cell.angle_beta   90.00
_cell.angle_gamma   90.00
#
_symmetry.space_group_name_H-M   'P 1'
#
loop_
_entity.id
_entity.type
_entity.pdbx_description
1 polymer ?
#
loop_
_entity_poly.entity_id
_entity_poly.type
_entity_poly.pdbx_seq_one_letter_code
_entity_poly.pdbx_strand_id
1 'polypeptide(L)'
;MTVLDIGAPEFLVLAVIAVILFGPERLPQLARKAAQVLAYVRQMAGSAQTQLRDELGPGFEDFDFTDLSPKAFVRKHLLEDVEPIVADVRDELGSLRTLGRESADDLTDKINSVKAITPGGPGDVSGSLNGSSANGSALNGSAGSRLVLTPFDPDAT
;
A
#
# COMPACT_ATOMS: atom_id res chain seq x y z
N MET A 1 6.66 -1.11 -7.89
CA MET A 1 5.69 -0.86 -6.81
C MET A 1 6.01 0.52 -6.24
N THR A 2 5.15 1.51 -6.48
CA THR A 2 5.34 2.86 -5.96
C THR A 2 4.76 2.90 -4.55
N VAL A 3 5.63 3.05 -3.56
CA VAL A 3 5.32 3.10 -2.11
C VAL A 3 4.42 4.30 -1.75
N LEU A 4 4.07 5.14 -2.74
CA LEU A 4 3.26 6.35 -2.62
C LEU A 4 1.96 6.30 -3.44
N ASP A 5 1.53 5.13 -3.92
CA ASP A 5 0.16 4.95 -4.45
C ASP A 5 -0.86 4.92 -3.28
N ILE A 6 -0.88 5.98 -2.47
CA ILE A 6 -1.82 6.14 -1.36
C ILE A 6 -3.04 6.87 -1.90
N GLY A 7 -4.15 6.15 -2.00
CA GLY A 7 -5.45 6.74 -2.24
C GLY A 7 -6.03 7.34 -0.95
N ALA A 8 -7.15 8.04 -1.09
CA ALA A 8 -7.93 8.51 0.04
C ALA A 8 -8.27 7.39 1.07
N PRO A 9 -8.65 6.16 0.68
CA PRO A 9 -8.94 5.12 1.66
C PRO A 9 -7.69 4.59 2.38
N GLU A 10 -6.57 4.41 1.69
CA GLU A 10 -5.31 3.96 2.31
C GLU A 10 -4.76 4.99 3.30
N PHE A 11 -4.89 6.28 2.98
CA PHE A 11 -4.53 7.36 3.89
C PHE A 11 -5.37 7.33 5.18
N LEU A 12 -6.67 7.05 5.07
CA LEU A 12 -7.56 6.92 6.23
C LEU A 12 -7.09 5.77 7.15
N VAL A 13 -6.74 4.62 6.57
CA VAL A 13 -6.24 3.47 7.35
C VAL A 13 -4.95 3.82 8.08
N LEU A 14 -4.00 4.47 7.41
CA LEU A 14 -2.77 4.96 8.05
C LEU A 14 -3.03 5.97 9.16
N ALA A 15 -3.96 6.90 8.95
CA ALA A 15 -4.33 7.87 9.97
C ALA A 15 -4.90 7.19 11.21
N VAL A 16 -5.75 6.17 11.06
CA VAL A 16 -6.28 5.38 12.18
C VAL A 16 -5.16 4.64 12.91
N ILE A 17 -4.26 3.98 12.18
CA ILE A 17 -3.10 3.28 12.76
C ILE A 17 -2.24 4.26 13.57
N ALA A 18 -1.95 5.43 13.01
CA ALA A 18 -1.18 6.46 13.69
C ALA A 18 -1.89 6.98 14.95
N VAL A 19 -3.21 7.17 14.91
CA VAL A 19 -4.02 7.56 16.07
C VAL A 19 -3.97 6.51 17.18
N ILE A 20 -3.98 5.22 16.83
CA ILE A 20 -3.87 4.13 17.82
C ILE A 20 -2.48 4.12 18.47
N LEU A 21 -1.42 4.27 17.68
CA LEU A 21 -0.03 4.22 18.16
C LEU A 21 0.34 5.42 19.03
N PHE A 22 -0.02 6.62 18.59
CA PHE A 22 0.41 7.87 19.21
C PHE A 22 -0.67 8.51 20.09
N GLY A 23 -1.94 8.20 19.83
CA GLY A 23 -3.10 8.85 20.42
C GLY A 23 -3.62 10.01 19.56
N PRO A 24 -4.96 10.23 19.54
CA PRO A 24 -5.59 11.28 18.74
C PRO A 24 -5.12 12.68 19.16
N GLU A 25 -4.72 12.86 20.42
CA GLU A 25 -4.38 14.19 20.93
C GLU A 25 -2.91 14.55 20.69
N ARG A 26 -2.04 13.54 20.52
CA ARG A 26 -0.59 13.75 20.34
C ARG A 26 -0.21 13.99 18.89
N LEU A 27 -0.85 13.31 17.95
CA LEU A 27 -0.61 13.51 16.51
C LEU A 27 -0.74 14.96 16.05
N PRO A 28 -1.85 15.68 16.31
CA PRO A 28 -2.00 17.07 15.87
C PRO A 28 -1.00 17.99 16.58
N GLN A 29 -0.65 17.70 17.84
CA GLN A 29 0.37 18.46 18.55
C GLN A 29 1.77 18.27 17.94
N LEU A 30 2.14 17.03 17.58
CA LEU A 30 3.40 16.72 16.91
C LEU A 30 3.47 17.33 15.51
N ALA A 31 2.39 17.22 14.73
CA ALA A 31 2.30 17.82 13.41
C ALA A 31 2.46 19.34 13.46
N ARG A 32 1.82 20.00 14.43
CA ARG A 32 1.98 21.46 14.65
C ARG A 32 3.41 21.83 15.01
N LYS A 33 4.06 21.09 15.90
CA LYS A 33 5.47 21.31 16.27
C LYS A 33 6.40 21.14 15.07
N ALA A 34 6.21 20.07 14.29
CA ALA A 34 6.97 19.82 13.08
C ALA A 34 6.76 20.95 12.04
N ALA A 35 5.53 21.41 11.86
CA ALA A 35 5.21 22.52 10.96
C ALA A 35 5.87 23.84 11.40
N GLN A 36 5.90 24.12 12.71
CA GLN A 36 6.59 25.29 13.26
C GLN A 36 8.10 25.23 13.02
N VAL A 37 8.73 24.07 13.27
CA VAL A 37 10.15 23.86 12.98
C VAL A 37 10.43 24.04 11.49
N LEU A 38 9.60 23.45 10.62
CA LEU A 38 9.75 23.56 9.18
C LEU A 38 9.61 25.01 8.69
N ALA A 39 8.64 25.75 9.22
CA ALA A 39 8.43 27.17 8.93
C ALA A 39 9.63 28.01 9.39
N TYR A 40 10.17 27.73 10.58
CA TYR A 40 11.34 28.41 11.10
C TYR A 40 12.59 28.16 10.24
N VAL A 41 12.85 26.90 9.86
CA VAL A 41 13.94 26.53 8.95
C VAL A 41 13.79 27.21 7.58
N ARG A 42 12.57 27.21 7.02
CA ARG A 42 12.25 27.90 5.76
C ARG A 42 12.59 29.39 5.84
N GLN A 43 12.26 30.05 6.95
CA GLN A 43 12.52 31.46 7.17
C GLN A 43 14.01 31.75 7.33
N MET A 44 14.74 30.95 8.10
CA MET A 44 16.20 31.08 8.29
C MET A 44 16.97 30.88 6.97
N ALA A 45 16.57 29.89 6.16
CA ALA A 45 17.18 29.66 4.86
C ALA A 45 17.00 30.86 3.93
N GLY A 46 15.81 31.47 3.91
CA GLY A 46 15.53 32.67 3.12
C GLY A 46 16.29 33.91 3.62
N SER A 47 16.40 34.10 4.94
CA SER A 47 17.13 35.25 5.50
C SER A 47 18.64 35.13 5.30
N ALA A 48 19.21 33.93 5.46
CA ALA A 48 20.63 33.69 5.22
C ALA A 48 20.99 33.88 3.74
N GLN A 49 20.12 33.41 2.83
CA GLN A 49 20.28 33.67 1.39
C GLN A 49 20.26 35.16 1.06
N THR A 50 19.39 35.93 1.73
CA THR A 50 19.30 37.38 1.54
C THR A 50 20.57 38.08 2.04
N GLN A 51 21.05 37.73 3.24
CA GLN A 51 22.27 38.29 3.82
C GLN A 51 23.53 37.96 3.01
N LEU A 52 23.65 36.73 2.50
CA LEU A 52 24.78 36.35 1.63
C LEU A 52 24.74 37.08 0.28
N ARG A 53 23.54 37.35 -0.27
CA ARG A 53 23.38 38.14 -1.49
C ARG A 53 23.74 39.61 -1.29
N ASP A 54 23.36 40.16 -0.14
CA ASP A 54 23.59 41.58 0.19
C ASP A 54 25.06 41.87 0.54
N GLU A 55 25.78 40.92 1.17
CA GLU A 55 27.17 41.13 1.61
C GLU A 55 28.24 40.69 0.59
N LEU A 56 27.94 39.78 -0.34
CA LEU A 56 28.94 39.22 -1.26
C LEU A 56 28.82 39.73 -2.71
N GLY A 57 27.84 40.58 -3.00
CA GLY A 57 27.60 41.10 -4.35
C GLY A 57 27.14 40.04 -5.35
N PRO A 58 26.85 40.42 -6.61
CA PRO A 58 26.23 39.55 -7.64
C PRO A 58 27.09 38.33 -8.09
N GLY A 59 28.16 37.97 -7.38
CA GLY A 59 29.03 36.83 -7.71
C GLY A 59 28.59 35.46 -7.19
N PHE A 60 27.44 35.35 -6.50
CA PHE A 60 26.86 34.07 -6.04
C PHE A 60 25.56 33.70 -6.78
N GLU A 61 25.34 34.25 -7.97
CA GLU A 61 24.23 33.87 -8.86
C GLU A 61 24.33 32.41 -9.37
N ASP A 62 25.49 31.76 -9.24
CA ASP A 62 25.75 30.41 -9.77
C ASP A 62 25.30 29.27 -8.84
N PHE A 63 24.83 29.54 -7.61
CA PHE A 63 24.10 28.53 -6.82
C PHE A 63 22.62 28.56 -7.21
N ASP A 64 22.25 27.69 -8.16
CA ASP A 64 20.90 27.54 -8.67
C ASP A 64 19.93 27.12 -7.55
N PHE A 65 19.23 28.11 -6.99
CA PHE A 65 18.29 27.97 -5.87
C PHE A 65 17.07 27.08 -6.19
N THR A 66 16.94 26.62 -7.44
CA THR A 66 15.93 25.66 -7.88
C THR A 66 16.31 24.22 -7.51
N ASP A 67 17.61 23.92 -7.42
CA ASP A 67 18.16 22.60 -7.08
C ASP A 67 18.25 22.35 -5.56
N LEU A 68 18.25 23.41 -4.76
CA LEU A 68 18.25 23.34 -3.29
C LEU A 68 16.84 23.28 -2.67
N SER A 69 15.80 23.00 -3.45
CA SER A 69 14.55 22.58 -2.83
C SER A 69 14.81 21.25 -2.11
N PRO A 70 14.42 21.08 -0.84
CA PRO A 70 14.72 19.84 -0.10
C PRO A 70 14.19 18.60 -0.84
N LYS A 71 13.15 18.77 -1.66
CA LYS A 71 12.64 17.74 -2.59
C LYS A 71 13.61 17.42 -3.74
N ALA A 72 14.24 18.42 -4.36
CA ALA A 72 15.26 18.22 -5.40
C ALA A 72 16.59 17.70 -4.82
N PHE A 73 17.01 18.20 -3.66
CA PHE A 73 18.21 17.74 -2.95
C PHE A 73 18.09 16.29 -2.48
N VAL A 74 16.96 15.93 -1.85
CA VAL A 74 16.65 14.53 -1.51
C VAL A 74 16.61 13.67 -2.75
N ARG A 75 16.04 14.17 -3.85
CA ARG A 75 16.01 13.44 -5.12
C ARG A 75 17.40 13.26 -5.75
N LYS A 76 18.32 14.22 -5.63
CA LYS A 76 19.68 14.09 -6.16
C LYS A 76 20.54 13.20 -5.26
N HIS A 77 20.65 13.51 -3.96
CA HIS A 77 21.54 12.78 -3.05
C HIS A 77 21.01 11.42 -2.58
N LEU A 78 19.70 11.23 -2.36
CA LEU A 78 19.19 9.90 -1.98
C LEU A 78 18.98 8.97 -3.17
N LEU A 79 18.90 9.46 -4.41
CA LEU A 79 18.83 8.56 -5.57
C LEU A 79 20.24 8.11 -6.00
N GLU A 80 21.24 8.98 -5.98
CA GLU A 80 22.61 8.61 -6.36
C GLU A 80 23.31 7.71 -5.32
N ASP A 81 23.14 7.94 -4.00
CA ASP A 81 23.84 7.15 -2.96
C ASP A 81 23.10 5.87 -2.54
N VAL A 82 21.79 5.78 -2.80
CA VAL A 82 20.91 4.72 -2.28
C VAL A 82 20.33 3.84 -3.40
N GLU A 83 20.68 4.10 -4.67
CA GLU A 83 20.29 3.31 -5.84
C GLU A 83 20.40 1.78 -5.62
N PRO A 84 21.51 1.21 -5.08
CA PRO A 84 21.60 -0.23 -4.87
C PRO A 84 20.64 -0.76 -3.80
N ILE A 85 20.40 0.02 -2.73
CA ILE A 85 19.55 -0.40 -1.60
C ILE A 85 18.06 -0.23 -1.96
N VAL A 86 17.71 0.84 -2.67
CA VAL A 86 16.34 1.08 -3.15
C VAL A 86 15.96 0.12 -4.27
N ALA A 87 16.91 -0.33 -5.09
CA ALA A 87 16.69 -1.33 -6.13
C ALA A 87 16.29 -2.69 -5.53
N ASP A 88 17.03 -3.21 -4.55
CA ASP A 88 16.72 -4.48 -3.89
C ASP A 88 15.35 -4.46 -3.20
N VAL A 89 15.04 -3.39 -2.45
CA VAL A 89 13.74 -3.24 -1.78
C VAL A 89 12.59 -3.15 -2.80
N ARG A 90 12.82 -2.52 -3.95
CA ARG A 90 11.81 -2.39 -5.01
C ARG A 90 11.56 -3.72 -5.74
N ASP A 91 12.54 -4.59 -5.83
CA ASP A 91 12.43 -5.91 -6.45
C ASP A 91 11.68 -6.90 -5.54
N GLU A 92 12.01 -6.94 -4.25
CA GLU A 92 11.27 -7.73 -3.25
C GLU A 92 9.81 -7.30 -3.16
N LEU A 93 9.55 -5.99 -3.06
CA LEU A 93 8.20 -5.44 -3.09
C LEU A 93 7.49 -5.73 -4.42
N GLY A 94 8.22 -5.71 -5.54
CA GLY A 94 7.71 -6.09 -6.86
C GLY A 94 7.14 -7.51 -6.88
N SER A 95 7.91 -8.47 -6.38
CA SER A 95 7.50 -9.88 -6.28
C SER A 95 6.30 -10.10 -5.35
N LEU A 96 6.25 -9.39 -4.21
CA LEU A 96 5.11 -9.43 -3.30
C LEU A 96 3.86 -8.80 -3.92
N ARG A 97 4.01 -7.74 -4.72
CA ARG A 97 2.88 -7.12 -5.44
C ARG A 97 2.29 -8.05 -6.48
N THR A 98 3.11 -8.80 -7.21
CA THR A 98 2.63 -9.74 -8.23
C THR A 98 1.94 -10.94 -7.59
N LEU A 99 2.51 -11.48 -6.51
CA LEU A 99 1.89 -12.55 -5.71
C LEU A 99 0.55 -12.10 -5.07
N GLY A 100 0.54 -10.90 -4.50
CA GLY A 100 -0.65 -10.32 -3.90
C GLY A 100 -1.73 -9.98 -4.92
N ARG A 101 -1.34 -9.55 -6.13
CA ARG A 101 -2.26 -9.24 -7.22
C ARG A 101 -2.85 -10.51 -7.84
N GLU A 102 -2.06 -11.55 -8.02
CA GLU A 102 -2.55 -12.87 -8.45
C GLU A 102 -3.57 -13.45 -7.46
N SER A 103 -3.30 -13.30 -6.16
CA SER A 103 -4.25 -13.67 -5.11
C SER A 103 -5.51 -12.81 -5.12
N ALA A 104 -5.39 -11.50 -5.39
CA ALA A 104 -6.52 -10.59 -5.45
C ALA A 104 -7.40 -10.77 -6.69
N ASP A 105 -6.79 -11.09 -7.84
CA ASP A 105 -7.48 -11.37 -9.09
C ASP A 105 -8.24 -12.71 -8.99
N ASP A 106 -7.65 -13.75 -8.41
CA ASP A 106 -8.34 -15.05 -8.17
C ASP A 106 -9.53 -14.91 -7.20
N LEU A 107 -9.41 -14.05 -6.17
CA LEU A 107 -10.53 -13.72 -5.27
C LEU A 107 -11.60 -12.89 -5.98
N THR A 108 -11.22 -11.95 -6.83
CA THR A 108 -12.16 -11.11 -7.60
C THR A 108 -12.92 -11.97 -8.62
N ASP A 109 -12.26 -12.92 -9.27
CA ASP A 109 -12.86 -13.86 -10.21
C ASP A 109 -13.81 -14.86 -9.52
N LYS A 110 -13.45 -15.33 -8.32
CA LYS A 110 -14.36 -16.15 -7.48
C LYS A 110 -15.57 -15.36 -7.00
N ILE A 111 -15.41 -14.08 -6.66
CA ILE A 111 -16.53 -13.22 -6.28
C ILE A 111 -17.42 -12.91 -7.49
N ASN A 112 -16.85 -12.63 -8.66
CA ASN A 112 -17.59 -12.36 -9.89
C ASN A 112 -18.33 -13.59 -10.41
N SER A 113 -17.75 -14.78 -10.26
CA SER A 113 -18.43 -16.04 -10.59
C SER A 113 -19.57 -16.36 -9.62
N VAL A 114 -19.43 -16.07 -8.32
CA VAL A 114 -20.55 -16.20 -7.36
C VAL A 114 -21.63 -15.15 -7.61
N LYS A 115 -21.26 -13.92 -8.00
CA LYS A 115 -22.19 -12.86 -8.45
C LYS A 115 -22.96 -13.27 -9.70
N ALA A 116 -22.34 -14.02 -10.61
CA ALA A 116 -22.99 -14.54 -11.82
C ALA A 116 -23.95 -15.71 -11.52
N ILE A 117 -23.72 -16.46 -10.44
CA ILE A 117 -24.57 -17.60 -10.02
C ILE A 117 -25.73 -17.14 -9.12
N THR A 118 -25.64 -15.94 -8.53
CA THR A 118 -26.70 -15.34 -7.71
C THR A 118 -27.34 -14.14 -8.42
N PRO A 119 -28.47 -14.31 -9.14
CA PRO A 119 -29.27 -13.19 -9.57
C PRO A 119 -29.97 -12.62 -8.33
N GLY A 120 -29.50 -11.47 -7.85
CA GLY A 120 -30.20 -10.74 -6.80
C GLY A 120 -29.24 -10.08 -5.80
N GLY A 121 -29.13 -8.75 -5.91
CA GLY A 121 -28.89 -7.93 -4.72
C GLY A 121 -30.08 -8.05 -3.75
N PRO A 122 -30.10 -7.29 -2.64
CA PRO A 122 -31.13 -7.39 -1.61
C PRO A 122 -32.57 -7.01 -2.03
N GLY A 123 -32.91 -6.99 -3.34
CA GLY A 123 -34.20 -6.55 -3.88
C GLY A 123 -35.07 -7.63 -4.52
N ASP A 124 -34.55 -8.78 -4.93
CA ASP A 124 -35.27 -9.62 -5.90
C ASP A 124 -35.31 -11.10 -5.46
N VAL A 125 -36.13 -11.43 -4.45
CA VAL A 125 -36.45 -12.83 -4.08
C VAL A 125 -37.85 -13.27 -4.55
N SER A 126 -38.36 -12.66 -5.62
CA SER A 126 -39.67 -13.02 -6.18
C SER A 126 -39.51 -13.43 -7.64
N GLY A 127 -39.29 -14.72 -7.88
CA GLY A 127 -39.54 -15.26 -9.21
C GLY A 127 -38.86 -16.59 -9.49
N SER A 128 -39.69 -17.58 -9.80
CA SER A 128 -39.33 -18.79 -10.53
C SER A 128 -38.74 -19.94 -9.70
N LEU A 129 -39.64 -20.55 -8.94
CA LEU A 129 -39.67 -22.00 -8.80
C LEU A 129 -40.28 -22.53 -10.11
N ASN A 130 -39.47 -23.11 -11.00
CA ASN A 130 -40.04 -23.91 -12.08
C ASN A 130 -39.09 -25.08 -12.40
N GLY A 131 -39.57 -26.28 -12.11
CA GLY A 131 -38.85 -27.51 -12.35
C GLY A 131 -38.82 -27.92 -13.82
N SER A 132 -37.84 -28.73 -14.17
CA SER A 132 -37.84 -29.78 -15.21
C SER A 132 -36.42 -30.36 -15.26
N SER A 133 -36.18 -31.57 -14.76
CA SER A 133 -36.29 -32.85 -15.49
C SER A 133 -35.04 -33.19 -16.33
N ALA A 134 -34.30 -34.19 -15.82
CA ALA A 134 -33.55 -35.25 -16.50
C ALA A 134 -32.57 -34.91 -17.66
N ASN A 135 -31.31 -35.34 -17.53
CA ASN A 135 -30.82 -36.58 -18.15
C ASN A 135 -29.39 -36.92 -17.67
N GLY A 136 -29.10 -38.21 -17.48
CA GLY A 136 -27.84 -38.71 -16.91
C GLY A 136 -26.71 -38.89 -17.92
N SER A 137 -25.51 -39.15 -17.41
CA SER A 137 -24.49 -39.99 -18.05
C SER A 137 -23.47 -40.44 -17.02
N ALA A 138 -23.18 -41.74 -17.06
CA ALA A 138 -22.27 -42.47 -16.21
C ALA A 138 -20.78 -42.12 -16.48
N LEU A 139 -19.89 -42.95 -15.92
CA LEU A 139 -18.43 -43.13 -16.15
C LEU A 139 -17.59 -42.70 -14.92
N ASN A 140 -17.45 -43.56 -13.91
CA ASN A 140 -16.41 -44.60 -13.78
C ASN A 140 -14.99 -44.05 -13.53
N GLY A 141 -14.49 -44.24 -12.31
CA GLY A 141 -13.12 -43.93 -11.88
C GLY A 141 -12.81 -44.53 -10.51
N SER A 142 -12.48 -45.82 -10.52
CA SER A 142 -12.13 -46.69 -9.40
C SER A 142 -10.81 -46.32 -8.69
N ALA A 143 -10.72 -46.78 -7.43
CA ALA A 143 -9.55 -46.93 -6.56
C ALA A 143 -9.07 -45.63 -5.88
N GLY A 144 -9.06 -45.52 -4.55
CA GLY A 144 -8.74 -46.57 -3.58
C GLY A 144 -7.41 -46.24 -2.92
N SER A 145 -7.40 -45.20 -2.09
CA SER A 145 -6.38 -44.94 -1.08
C SER A 145 -6.99 -44.00 -0.04
N ARG A 146 -7.80 -44.57 0.86
CA ARG A 146 -8.18 -43.87 2.09
C ARG A 146 -6.90 -43.66 2.88
N LEU A 147 -6.36 -42.45 2.83
CA LEU A 147 -5.36 -42.00 3.80
C LEU A 147 -6.02 -42.09 5.17
N VAL A 148 -5.70 -43.16 5.90
CA VAL A 148 -6.04 -43.33 7.30
C VAL A 148 -5.36 -42.19 8.04
N LEU A 149 -6.15 -41.19 8.46
CA LEU A 149 -5.70 -40.22 9.44
C LEU A 149 -5.56 -41.01 10.74
N THR A 150 -4.33 -41.31 11.15
CA THR A 150 -4.08 -41.86 12.49
C THR A 150 -4.58 -40.84 13.52
N PRO A 151 -5.40 -41.26 14.51
CA PRO A 151 -5.87 -40.37 15.56
C PRO A 151 -4.70 -39.72 16.32
N PHE A 152 -4.93 -38.50 16.81
CA PHE A 152 -3.97 -37.72 17.58
C PHE A 152 -3.63 -38.47 18.89
N ASP A 153 -2.35 -38.74 19.11
CA ASP A 153 -1.81 -39.39 20.32
C ASP A 153 -1.34 -38.31 21.31
N PRO A 154 -2.05 -38.10 22.44
CA PRO A 154 -1.76 -37.04 23.39
C PRO A 154 -0.63 -37.38 24.39
N ASP A 155 -0.07 -38.59 24.38
CA ASP A 155 0.99 -39.00 25.32
C ASP A 155 2.43 -38.78 24.80
N ALA A 156 2.60 -38.14 23.65
CA ALA A 156 3.92 -37.71 23.17
C ALA A 156 4.35 -36.38 23.86
N THR A 157 4.95 -36.49 25.04
CA THR A 157 5.75 -35.44 25.72
C THR A 157 7.14 -35.95 26.03
#